data_AF-A0A967MXF6-F1
#
_entry.id   AF-A0A967MXF6-F1
#
_cell.length_a   1.000
_cell.length_b   1.000
_cell.length_c   1.000
_cell.angle_alpha   90.00
_cell.angle_beta   90.00
_cell.angle_gamma   90.00
#
_symmetry.space_group_name_H-M   'P 1'
#
loop_
_entity.id
_entity.type
_entity.pdbx_description
1 polymer ?
#
loop_
_entity_poly.entity_id
_entity_poly.type
_entity_poly.pdbx_seq_one_letter_code
_entity_poly.pdbx_strand_id
1 'polypeptide(L)'
;LEGEVPDIPQLLLPDNGSSTSNTKPLFTWSATAGDGGNYTFQAATDQNFNNIIATITGITDTTYIPASSLPEGTVFWRVKAFNSEGHASDYQDVPYLVIIDSSSQPQLRGDCNGDGSINISDAVVIVNYVFIGGDPPDPLIMGDPNCDGAVNVSDAVYLINYIFVGGPPPCEV
;
A
#
# COMPACT_ATOMS: atom_id res chain seq x y z
N LEU A 1 -23.75 13.71 -31.02
CA LEU A 1 -23.46 14.01 -29.61
C LEU A 1 -22.07 13.46 -29.41
N GLU A 2 -21.06 14.32 -29.36
CA GLU A 2 -19.73 13.88 -28.93
C GLU A 2 -19.86 13.48 -27.46
N GLY A 3 -19.30 12.33 -27.08
CA GLY A 3 -19.45 11.79 -25.72
C GLY A 3 -18.76 12.69 -24.71
N GLU A 4 -19.39 12.88 -23.54
CA GLU A 4 -18.85 13.77 -22.51
C GLU A 4 -17.55 13.20 -21.94
N VAL A 5 -16.49 14.00 -21.98
CA VAL A 5 -15.21 13.69 -21.35
C VAL A 5 -15.41 13.67 -19.83
N PRO A 6 -14.93 12.64 -19.11
CA PRO A 6 -14.97 12.62 -17.64
C PRO A 6 -14.30 13.82 -17.00
N ASP A 7 -14.73 14.18 -15.79
CA ASP A 7 -13.97 15.10 -14.94
C ASP A 7 -12.62 14.49 -14.53
N ILE A 8 -11.63 15.35 -14.29
CA ILE A 8 -10.34 14.95 -13.70
C ILE A 8 -10.61 14.45 -12.27
N PRO A 9 -10.22 13.21 -11.90
CA PRO A 9 -10.40 12.71 -10.53
C PRO A 9 -9.72 13.62 -9.51
N GLN A 10 -10.34 13.86 -8.34
CA GLN A 10 -9.61 14.47 -7.22
C GLN A 10 -8.84 13.38 -6.48
N LEU A 11 -7.58 13.64 -6.14
CA LEU A 11 -6.75 12.73 -5.35
C LEU A 11 -7.09 12.90 -3.86
N LEU A 12 -7.26 11.80 -3.15
CA LEU A 12 -7.75 11.80 -1.76
C LEU A 12 -6.69 11.26 -0.81
N LEU A 13 -6.38 9.96 -0.89
CA LEU A 13 -5.36 9.33 -0.05
C LEU A 13 -4.26 8.68 -0.89
N PRO A 14 -3.01 8.65 -0.39
CA PRO A 14 -2.52 9.37 0.78
C PRO A 14 -2.64 10.90 0.61
N ASP A 15 -2.79 11.64 1.72
CA ASP A 15 -2.84 13.11 1.68
C ASP A 15 -1.56 13.65 1.03
N ASN A 16 -1.67 14.73 0.26
CA ASN A 16 -0.52 15.31 -0.43
C ASN A 16 0.56 15.75 0.57
N GLY A 17 1.77 15.22 0.43
CA GLY A 17 2.88 15.53 1.33
C GLY A 17 2.98 14.64 2.56
N SER A 18 2.08 13.67 2.72
CA SER A 18 2.13 12.73 3.84
C SER A 18 3.34 11.80 3.75
N SER A 19 3.81 11.33 4.90
CA SER A 19 4.80 10.26 5.01
C SER A 19 4.15 8.98 5.54
N THR A 20 4.59 7.85 5.03
CA THR A 20 4.18 6.52 5.51
C THR A 20 5.34 5.56 5.42
N SER A 21 5.35 4.60 6.32
CA SER A 21 6.27 3.48 6.29
C SER A 21 5.72 2.27 5.53
N ASN A 22 4.41 2.21 5.31
CA ASN A 22 3.79 1.17 4.52
C ASN A 22 4.24 1.36 3.06
N THR A 23 5.05 0.43 2.56
CA THR A 23 5.58 0.47 1.18
C THR A 23 4.54 0.14 0.11
N LYS A 24 3.33 -0.27 0.50
CA LYS A 24 2.17 -0.53 -0.37
C LYS A 24 0.93 0.22 0.14
N PRO A 25 0.97 1.56 0.22
CA PRO A 25 -0.13 2.32 0.78
C PRO A 25 -1.38 2.24 -0.12
N LEU A 26 -2.55 2.40 0.49
CA LEU A 26 -3.81 2.54 -0.24
C LEU A 26 -3.88 3.91 -0.91
N PHE A 27 -4.07 3.91 -2.23
CA PHE A 27 -4.37 5.11 -3.01
C PHE A 27 -5.87 5.22 -3.25
N THR A 28 -6.44 6.41 -3.12
CA THR A 28 -7.87 6.67 -3.35
C THR A 28 -8.10 7.99 -4.09
N TRP A 29 -9.14 8.04 -4.93
CA TRP A 29 -9.52 9.21 -5.71
C TRP A 29 -11.05 9.32 -5.86
N SER A 30 -11.56 10.44 -6.38
CA SER A 30 -12.99 10.65 -6.60
C SER A 30 -13.53 9.86 -7.80
N ALA A 31 -14.78 9.40 -7.70
CA ALA A 31 -15.47 8.72 -8.79
C ALA A 31 -15.90 9.71 -9.89
N THR A 32 -15.22 9.70 -11.04
CA THR A 32 -15.53 10.59 -12.19
C THR A 32 -15.72 9.86 -13.51
N ALA A 33 -15.37 8.56 -13.60
CA ALA A 33 -15.42 7.79 -14.84
C ALA A 33 -16.84 7.45 -15.33
N GLY A 34 -17.85 7.56 -14.45
CA GLY A 34 -19.23 7.14 -14.75
C GLY A 34 -19.39 5.62 -14.85
N ASP A 35 -20.61 5.19 -15.18
CA ASP A 35 -20.94 3.77 -15.28
C ASP A 35 -20.23 3.11 -16.48
N GLY A 36 -19.66 1.92 -16.23
CA GLY A 36 -18.80 1.21 -17.20
C GLY A 36 -17.47 1.89 -17.54
N GLY A 37 -17.11 2.97 -16.83
CA GLY A 37 -15.83 3.64 -16.96
C GLY A 37 -14.71 2.96 -16.17
N ASN A 38 -13.48 3.47 -16.34
CA ASN A 38 -12.29 2.99 -15.63
C ASN A 38 -11.24 4.09 -15.43
N TYR A 39 -10.18 3.78 -14.69
CA TYR A 39 -9.09 4.69 -14.39
C TYR A 39 -7.73 4.16 -14.83
N THR A 40 -6.81 5.10 -15.07
CA THR A 40 -5.37 4.82 -15.14
C THR A 40 -4.65 5.53 -14.01
N PHE A 41 -3.99 4.76 -13.16
CA PHE A 41 -3.09 5.23 -12.11
C PHE A 41 -1.64 5.23 -12.61
N GLN A 42 -0.88 6.26 -12.26
CA GLN A 42 0.56 6.31 -12.45
C GLN A 42 1.27 6.73 -11.18
N ALA A 43 2.44 6.12 -10.94
CA ALA A 43 3.40 6.56 -9.92
C ALA A 43 4.78 6.79 -10.56
N ALA A 44 5.51 7.78 -10.06
CA ALA A 44 6.84 8.19 -10.53
C ALA A 44 7.74 8.67 -9.40
N THR A 45 9.05 8.68 -9.62
CA THR A 45 10.04 9.23 -8.67
C THR A 45 10.38 10.70 -8.93
N ASP A 46 9.78 11.31 -9.95
CA ASP A 46 9.86 12.74 -10.24
C ASP A 46 8.48 13.34 -10.54
N GLN A 47 8.29 14.60 -10.15
CA GLN A 47 7.01 15.31 -10.29
C GLN A 47 6.53 15.45 -11.74
N ASN A 48 7.45 15.41 -12.71
CA ASN A 48 7.14 15.56 -14.13
C ASN A 48 6.82 14.22 -14.81
N PHE A 49 6.84 13.10 -14.08
CA PHE A 49 6.60 11.75 -14.60
C PHE A 49 7.55 11.37 -15.75
N ASN A 50 8.82 11.77 -15.69
CA ASN A 50 9.86 11.28 -16.61
C ASN A 50 10.34 9.87 -16.22
N ASN A 51 10.28 9.54 -14.93
CA ASN A 51 10.71 8.28 -14.32
C ASN A 51 9.50 7.56 -13.72
N ILE A 52 8.65 7.03 -14.59
CA ILE A 52 7.46 6.26 -14.18
C ILE A 52 7.90 4.91 -13.62
N ILE A 53 7.45 4.61 -12.40
CA ILE A 53 7.70 3.34 -11.71
C ILE A 53 6.49 2.41 -11.72
N ALA A 54 5.28 2.94 -11.94
CA ALA A 54 4.07 2.13 -12.13
C ALA A 54 3.08 2.81 -13.09
N THR A 55 2.43 2.01 -13.93
CA THR A 55 1.25 2.40 -14.71
C THR A 55 0.25 1.26 -14.66
N ILE A 56 -0.94 1.54 -14.13
CA ILE A 56 -2.00 0.56 -13.94
C ILE A 56 -3.24 1.09 -14.66
N THR A 57 -3.77 0.31 -15.60
CA THR A 57 -4.91 0.71 -16.45
C THR A 57 -6.12 -0.17 -16.16
N GLY A 58 -7.32 0.32 -16.46
CA GLY A 58 -8.54 -0.49 -16.36
C GLY A 58 -9.01 -0.72 -14.92
N ILE A 59 -8.58 0.13 -13.97
CA ILE A 59 -9.06 0.07 -12.59
C ILE A 59 -10.53 0.51 -12.61
N THR A 60 -11.45 -0.35 -12.15
CA THR A 60 -12.88 -0.03 -12.10
C THR A 60 -13.30 0.56 -10.76
N ASP A 61 -12.53 0.29 -9.70
CA ASP A 61 -12.69 0.91 -8.39
C ASP A 61 -12.07 2.31 -8.34
N THR A 62 -12.34 3.04 -7.25
CA THR A 62 -11.71 4.33 -6.95
C THR A 62 -10.52 4.20 -6.00
N THR A 63 -9.96 3.00 -5.92
CA THR A 63 -8.90 2.63 -4.99
C THR A 63 -7.87 1.73 -5.65
N TYR A 64 -6.62 1.81 -5.21
CA TYR A 64 -5.55 0.92 -5.64
C TYR A 64 -4.55 0.65 -4.52
N ILE A 65 -4.14 -0.61 -4.36
CA ILE A 65 -3.03 -1.02 -3.50
C ILE A 65 -1.91 -1.55 -4.40
N PRO A 66 -0.67 -1.04 -4.30
CA PRO A 66 0.47 -1.53 -5.07
C PRO A 66 0.71 -3.03 -4.89
N ALA A 67 0.88 -3.76 -6.00
CA ALA A 67 1.21 -5.19 -5.96
C ALA A 67 2.65 -5.43 -5.47
N SER A 68 3.56 -4.50 -5.77
CA SER A 68 4.96 -4.48 -5.36
C SER A 68 5.25 -3.26 -4.50
N SER A 69 6.22 -3.37 -3.60
CA SER A 69 6.62 -2.26 -2.73
C SER A 69 7.14 -1.08 -3.54
N LEU A 70 6.70 0.12 -3.15
CA LEU A 70 7.19 1.39 -3.68
C LEU A 70 8.59 1.69 -3.10
N PRO A 71 9.45 2.39 -3.86
CA PRO A 71 10.79 2.72 -3.40
C PRO A 71 10.77 3.73 -2.25
N GLU A 72 11.80 3.68 -1.41
CA GLU A 72 12.11 4.70 -0.42
C GLU A 72 12.18 6.11 -1.01
N GLY A 73 11.74 7.09 -0.24
CA GLY A 73 11.73 8.50 -0.60
C GLY A 73 10.41 8.96 -1.22
N THR A 74 10.47 10.04 -1.98
CA THR A 74 9.27 10.69 -2.53
C THR A 74 8.74 9.96 -3.76
N VAL A 75 7.45 9.59 -3.70
CA VAL A 75 6.69 9.04 -4.83
C VAL A 75 5.59 10.01 -5.21
N PHE A 76 5.57 10.42 -6.47
CA PHE A 76 4.52 11.23 -7.07
C PHE A 76 3.50 10.32 -7.75
N TRP A 77 2.21 10.64 -7.62
CA TRP A 77 1.15 9.85 -8.22
C TRP A 77 0.02 10.72 -8.78
N ARG A 78 -0.64 10.19 -9.81
CA ARG A 78 -1.75 10.84 -10.52
C ARG A 78 -2.69 9.81 -11.12
N VAL A 79 -3.92 10.25 -11.40
CA VAL A 79 -4.97 9.38 -11.94
C VAL A 79 -5.70 10.11 -13.06
N LYS A 80 -6.08 9.40 -14.11
CA LYS A 80 -7.06 9.89 -15.10
C LYS A 80 -8.20 8.90 -15.28
N ALA A 81 -9.34 9.40 -15.72
CA ALA A 81 -10.56 8.64 -15.91
C ALA A 81 -10.84 8.39 -17.39
N PHE A 82 -11.54 7.31 -17.68
CA PHE A 82 -12.09 6.95 -18.99
C PHE A 82 -13.57 6.61 -18.81
N ASN A 83 -14.45 7.20 -19.61
CA ASN A 83 -15.84 6.74 -19.65
C ASN A 83 -15.97 5.40 -20.41
N SER A 84 -17.17 4.84 -20.41
CA SER A 84 -17.49 3.59 -21.13
C SER A 84 -17.31 3.66 -22.65
N GLU A 85 -17.27 4.87 -23.21
CA GLU A 85 -17.02 5.12 -24.64
C GLU A 85 -15.51 5.30 -24.95
N GLY A 86 -14.65 5.32 -23.93
CA GLY A 86 -13.21 5.46 -24.06
C GLY A 86 -12.70 6.91 -24.11
N HIS A 87 -13.55 7.92 -23.91
CA HIS A 87 -13.11 9.31 -23.76
C HIS A 87 -12.38 9.48 -22.43
N ALA A 88 -11.20 10.10 -22.48
CA ALA A 88 -10.30 10.22 -21.34
C ALA A 88 -10.24 11.65 -20.81
N SER A 89 -10.21 11.80 -19.48
CA SER A 89 -9.80 13.06 -18.85
C SER A 89 -8.29 13.27 -18.93
N ASP A 90 -7.86 14.50 -18.69
CA ASP A 90 -6.47 14.78 -18.36
C ASP A 90 -6.10 14.25 -16.97
N TYR A 91 -4.80 14.25 -16.67
CA TYR A 91 -4.32 14.07 -15.31
C TYR A 91 -4.46 15.38 -14.50
N GLN A 92 -4.27 15.29 -13.19
CA GLN A 92 -4.18 16.48 -12.34
C GLN A 92 -2.99 17.37 -12.76
N ASP A 93 -3.21 18.70 -12.79
CA ASP A 93 -2.17 19.70 -13.06
C ASP A 93 -1.00 19.61 -12.06
N VAL A 94 -1.32 19.26 -10.81
CA VAL A 94 -0.35 19.00 -9.74
C VAL A 94 -0.60 17.58 -9.21
N PRO A 95 0.36 16.65 -9.34
CA PRO A 95 0.23 15.33 -8.73
C PRO A 95 0.28 15.42 -7.21
N TYR A 96 -0.26 14.42 -6.54
CA TYR A 96 0.02 14.24 -5.12
C TYR A 96 1.37 13.54 -4.95
N LEU A 97 1.99 13.77 -3.79
CA LEU A 97 3.18 13.03 -3.37
C LEU A 97 2.94 12.34 -2.03
N VAL A 98 3.58 11.19 -1.86
CA VAL A 98 3.72 10.48 -0.59
C VAL A 98 5.20 10.17 -0.37
N ILE A 99 5.67 10.30 0.85
CA ILE A 99 7.04 9.96 1.24
C ILE A 99 7.01 8.56 1.84
N ILE A 100 7.66 7.61 1.17
CA ILE A 100 7.90 6.28 1.72
C ILE A 100 9.15 6.38 2.59
N ASP A 101 8.98 6.14 3.88
CA ASP A 101 10.06 6.07 4.86
C ASP A 101 9.85 4.83 5.73
N SER A 102 10.27 3.67 5.24
CA SER A 102 10.18 2.41 6.00
C SER A 102 11.09 2.42 7.24
N SER A 103 12.06 3.33 7.32
CA SER A 103 12.90 3.52 8.50
C SER A 103 12.19 4.26 9.65
N SER A 104 11.06 4.92 9.36
CA SER A 104 10.28 5.69 10.33
C SER A 104 9.31 4.88 11.19
N GLN A 105 9.17 3.56 10.97
CA GLN A 105 8.40 2.75 11.91
C GLN A 105 9.16 2.63 13.24
N PRO A 106 8.48 2.73 14.40
CA PRO A 106 8.92 1.89 15.50
C PRO A 106 8.80 0.47 14.95
N GLN A 107 9.93 -0.19 14.65
CA GLN A 107 9.91 -1.58 14.24
C GLN A 107 9.21 -2.35 15.36
N LEU A 108 7.94 -2.67 15.19
CA LEU A 108 7.20 -3.43 16.17
C LEU A 108 7.40 -4.88 15.78
N ARG A 109 8.10 -5.64 16.62
CA ARG A 109 8.07 -7.09 16.47
C ARG A 109 6.61 -7.51 16.49
N GLY A 110 6.20 -8.31 15.52
CA GLY A 110 4.82 -8.69 15.33
C GLY A 110 4.02 -7.90 14.29
N ASP A 111 4.48 -6.76 13.79
CA ASP A 111 3.85 -6.02 12.66
C ASP A 111 4.44 -6.49 11.32
N CYS A 112 4.30 -7.77 10.99
CA CYS A 112 5.00 -8.38 9.85
C CYS A 112 4.63 -7.81 8.47
N ASN A 113 3.52 -7.11 8.35
CA ASN A 113 3.09 -6.49 7.10
C ASN A 113 3.47 -4.98 6.99
N GLY A 114 3.92 -4.37 8.10
CA GLY A 114 4.42 -2.99 8.14
C GLY A 114 3.33 -1.92 8.07
N ASP A 115 2.09 -2.24 8.44
CA ASP A 115 0.96 -1.31 8.44
C ASP A 115 0.90 -0.43 9.72
N GLY A 116 1.78 -0.66 10.68
CA GLY A 116 1.86 0.05 11.96
C GLY A 116 0.97 -0.55 13.06
N SER A 117 0.27 -1.66 12.80
CA SER A 117 -0.69 -2.27 13.72
C SER A 117 -0.49 -3.77 13.83
N ILE A 118 -0.17 -4.27 15.04
CA ILE A 118 -0.05 -5.71 15.29
C ILE A 118 -1.45 -6.37 15.28
N ASN A 119 -1.77 -7.11 14.21
CA ASN A 119 -3.07 -7.70 13.96
C ASN A 119 -3.00 -9.06 13.21
N ILE A 120 -4.17 -9.61 12.86
CA ILE A 120 -4.25 -10.95 12.26
C ILE A 120 -3.57 -11.04 10.88
N SER A 121 -3.50 -9.93 10.15
CA SER A 121 -2.82 -9.85 8.86
C SER A 121 -1.32 -10.12 9.01
N ASP A 122 -0.71 -9.75 10.14
CA ASP A 122 0.70 -10.02 10.43
C ASP A 122 0.97 -11.49 10.71
N ALA A 123 0.09 -12.13 11.47
CA ALA A 123 0.15 -13.57 11.67
C ALA A 123 0.01 -14.33 10.34
N VAL A 124 -0.80 -13.82 9.40
CA VAL A 124 -0.91 -14.38 8.04
C VAL A 124 0.41 -14.25 7.27
N VAL A 125 1.15 -13.14 7.40
CA VAL A 125 2.48 -13.00 6.78
C VAL A 125 3.44 -14.07 7.29
N ILE A 126 3.52 -14.29 8.61
CA ILE A 126 4.37 -15.35 9.19
C ILE A 126 3.96 -16.73 8.67
N VAL A 127 2.65 -17.03 8.64
CA VAL A 127 2.15 -18.32 8.13
C VAL A 127 2.51 -18.51 6.65
N ASN A 128 2.34 -17.49 5.81
CA ASN A 128 2.70 -17.57 4.40
C ASN A 128 4.20 -17.79 4.19
N TYR A 129 5.04 -17.09 4.95
CA TYR A 129 6.49 -17.27 4.91
C TYR A 129 6.90 -18.69 5.35
N VAL A 130 6.42 -19.15 6.51
CA VAL A 130 6.84 -20.42 7.13
C VAL A 130 6.31 -21.65 6.39
N PHE A 131 5.06 -21.61 5.89
CA PHE A 131 4.39 -22.80 5.35
C PHE A 131 4.23 -22.80 3.83
N ILE A 132 4.14 -21.63 3.20
CA ILE A 132 3.80 -21.50 1.77
C ILE A 132 5.03 -21.04 0.96
N GLY A 133 6.10 -20.59 1.63
CA GLY A 133 7.30 -20.06 0.99
C GLY A 133 7.09 -18.66 0.39
N GLY A 134 6.18 -17.88 0.99
CA GLY A 134 6.00 -16.47 0.66
C GLY A 134 7.20 -15.62 1.06
N ASP A 135 7.16 -14.34 0.69
CA ASP A 135 8.22 -13.39 1.04
C ASP A 135 8.36 -13.26 2.56
N PRO A 136 9.61 -13.21 3.09
CA PRO A 136 9.83 -13.00 4.52
C PRO A 136 9.38 -11.61 4.98
N PRO A 137 9.04 -11.43 6.26
CA PRO A 137 8.95 -10.09 6.85
C PRO A 137 10.25 -9.31 6.61
N ASP A 138 10.15 -8.00 6.33
CA ASP A 138 11.31 -7.13 6.11
C ASP A 138 11.22 -5.88 7.02
N PRO A 139 12.14 -5.72 8.00
CA PRO A 139 13.20 -6.66 8.39
C PRO A 139 12.69 -7.97 9.00
N LEU A 140 13.44 -9.07 8.80
CA LEU A 140 13.10 -10.42 9.27
C LEU A 140 12.76 -10.47 10.77
N ILE A 141 13.37 -9.60 11.57
CA ILE A 141 13.16 -9.53 13.02
C ILE A 141 11.72 -9.17 13.41
N MET A 142 10.93 -8.57 12.51
CA MET A 142 9.51 -8.31 12.74
C MET A 142 8.70 -9.61 12.85
N GLY A 143 9.19 -10.70 12.26
CA GLY A 143 8.59 -12.03 12.37
C GLY A 143 8.87 -12.77 13.67
N ASP A 144 9.63 -12.19 14.60
CA ASP A 144 10.06 -12.82 15.88
C ASP A 144 9.49 -12.04 17.10
N PRO A 145 8.15 -12.02 17.29
CA PRO A 145 7.48 -11.38 18.43
C PRO A 145 7.78 -12.03 19.78
N ASN A 146 8.22 -13.29 19.80
CA ASN A 146 8.52 -14.01 21.05
C ASN A 146 10.00 -13.89 21.47
N CYS A 147 10.86 -13.29 20.62
CA CYS A 147 12.29 -13.10 20.83
C CYS A 147 13.09 -14.41 21.02
N ASP A 148 12.65 -15.51 20.42
CA ASP A 148 13.38 -16.78 20.43
C ASP A 148 14.51 -16.83 19.39
N GLY A 149 14.57 -15.83 18.50
CA GLY A 149 15.62 -15.65 17.50
C GLY A 149 15.37 -16.40 16.19
N ALA A 150 14.21 -17.03 16.01
CA ALA A 150 13.85 -17.74 14.80
C ALA A 150 12.41 -17.46 14.38
N VAL A 151 12.20 -16.85 13.21
CA VAL A 151 10.85 -16.67 12.64
C VAL A 151 10.27 -18.01 12.22
N ASN A 152 9.32 -18.53 12.98
CA ASN A 152 8.71 -19.84 12.77
C ASN A 152 7.23 -19.90 13.23
N VAL A 153 6.67 -21.11 13.33
CA VAL A 153 5.26 -21.30 13.72
C VAL A 153 4.97 -20.83 15.15
N SER A 154 5.95 -20.86 16.07
CA SER A 154 5.79 -20.37 17.44
C SER A 154 5.44 -18.88 17.46
N ASP A 155 5.97 -18.10 16.52
CA ASP A 155 5.70 -16.67 16.38
C ASP A 155 4.29 -16.35 15.92
N ALA A 156 3.80 -17.10 14.93
CA ALA A 156 2.41 -17.00 14.49
C ALA A 156 1.45 -17.30 15.65
N VAL A 157 1.74 -18.36 16.43
CA VAL A 157 0.95 -18.71 17.62
C VAL A 157 1.05 -17.63 18.70
N TYR A 158 2.23 -17.03 18.88
CA TYR A 158 2.44 -15.94 19.84
C TYR A 158 1.57 -14.73 19.48
N LEU A 159 1.55 -14.29 18.21
CA LEU A 159 0.69 -13.21 17.75
C LEU A 159 -0.78 -13.52 17.96
N ILE A 160 -1.24 -14.71 17.60
CA ILE A 160 -2.64 -15.10 17.79
C ILE A 160 -3.03 -15.03 19.26
N ASN A 161 -2.17 -15.49 20.18
CA ASN A 161 -2.42 -15.39 21.62
C ASN A 161 -2.45 -13.93 22.11
N TYR A 162 -1.55 -13.08 21.63
CA TYR A 162 -1.55 -11.66 21.94
C TYR A 162 -2.86 -10.97 21.48
N ILE A 163 -3.24 -11.20 20.22
CA ILE A 163 -4.39 -10.53 19.57
C ILE A 163 -5.73 -10.98 20.18
N PHE A 164 -5.91 -12.28 20.41
CA PHE A 164 -7.25 -12.83 20.75
C PHE A 164 -7.39 -13.32 22.18
N VAL A 165 -6.29 -13.69 22.84
CA VAL A 165 -6.31 -14.35 24.16
C VAL A 165 -5.81 -13.42 25.26
N GLY A 166 -5.26 -12.25 24.92
CA GLY A 166 -4.65 -11.33 25.88
C GLY A 166 -3.31 -11.81 26.39
N GLY A 167 -2.56 -12.54 25.56
CA GLY A 167 -1.17 -12.92 25.83
C GLY A 167 -0.25 -11.70 26.00
N PRO A 168 1.02 -11.93 26.41
CA PRO A 168 1.99 -10.85 26.53
C PRO A 168 2.19 -10.12 25.19
N PRO A 169 2.46 -8.80 25.21
CA PRO A 169 2.81 -8.07 24.00
C PRO A 169 4.09 -8.63 23.37
N PRO A 170 4.29 -8.43 22.06
CA PRO A 170 5.57 -8.69 21.42
C PRO A 170 6.70 -7.93 22.12
N CYS A 171 7.88 -8.52 22.14
CA CYS A 171 9.05 -7.87 22.70
C CYS A 171 9.42 -6.60 21.91
N GLU A 172 10.07 -5.64 22.58
CA GLU A 172 10.57 -4.43 21.93
C GLU A 172 11.81 -4.73 21.06
N VAL A 173 12.09 -3.85 20.10
CA VAL A 173 13.29 -3.90 19.23
C VAL A 173 14.51 -3.25 19.86
#